data_AF-A0A2V6ESS9-F1
#
_entry.id   AF-A0A2V6ESS9-F1
#
_cell.length_a   1.000
_cell.length_b   1.000
_cell.length_c   1.000
_cell.angle_alpha   90.00
_cell.angle_beta   90.00
_cell.angle_gamma   90.00
#
_symmetry.space_group_name_H-M   'P 1'
#
loop_
_entity.id
_entity.type
_entity.pdbx_description
1 polymer ?
#
loop_
_entity_poly.entity_id
_entity_poly.type
_entity_poly.pdbx_seq_one_letter_code
_entity_poly.pdbx_strand_id
1 'polypeptide(L)'
;MNKYPFPLGRFEKQLDRSTHYPARFGATFFITICCEARIANQLCREDIARVLFETGRCYHDTQKWYLKILLLMPDHLHMLVGIPGNADLANLLRDFKRVTATIARIHWQRNFFDHRLRHDESEAEKFEYIRQNPVRAGLIGAEDEWPYVLLGDG
;
A
#
# COMPACT_ATOMS: atom_id res chain seq x y z
N MET A 1 9.71 -6.19 26.48
CA MET A 1 9.61 -4.93 25.71
C MET A 1 8.42 -5.05 24.78
N ASN A 2 7.35 -4.29 25.04
CA ASN A 2 6.11 -4.30 24.26
C ASN A 2 6.11 -3.08 23.32
N LYS A 3 5.79 -3.24 22.02
CA LYS A 3 6.03 -2.18 21.02
C LYS A 3 4.82 -1.32 20.64
N TYR A 4 3.59 -1.67 21.01
CA TYR A 4 2.39 -0.91 20.64
C TYR A 4 1.35 -0.88 21.78
N PRO A 5 1.17 0.27 22.46
CA PRO A 5 0.19 0.41 23.53
C PRO A 5 -0.93 1.39 23.16
N PHE A 6 -1.99 0.93 22.51
CA PHE A 6 -3.26 1.68 22.39
C PHE A 6 -4.48 0.75 22.53
N PRO A 7 -5.57 1.20 23.18
CA PRO A 7 -6.68 0.34 23.56
C PRO A 7 -7.64 0.06 22.40
N LEU A 8 -8.07 -1.20 22.27
CA LEU A 8 -9.05 -1.63 21.28
C LEU A 8 -10.47 -1.21 21.68
N GLY A 9 -10.99 -0.16 21.07
CA GLY A 9 -12.42 0.14 21.06
C GLY A 9 -13.18 -0.92 20.24
N ARG A 10 -14.02 -1.73 20.88
CA ARG A 10 -14.74 -2.84 20.25
C ARG A 10 -15.91 -2.34 19.39
N PHE A 11 -15.69 -2.20 18.09
CA PHE A 11 -16.77 -2.22 17.11
C PHE A 11 -16.91 -3.63 16.52
N GLU A 12 -17.90 -4.38 16.98
CA GLU A 12 -18.30 -5.63 16.33
C GLU A 12 -19.00 -5.35 15.01
N LYS A 13 -18.27 -5.54 13.91
CA LYS A 13 -18.86 -5.92 12.64
C LYS A 13 -18.26 -7.25 12.20
N GLN A 14 -19.13 -8.16 11.80
CA GLN A 14 -18.85 -9.55 11.50
C GLN A 14 -18.00 -9.64 10.23
N LEU A 15 -16.67 -9.77 10.39
CA LEU A 15 -15.75 -9.99 9.29
C LEU A 15 -15.98 -11.37 8.69
N ASP A 16 -16.26 -11.42 7.40
CA ASP A 16 -16.29 -12.65 6.62
C ASP A 16 -14.88 -13.29 6.64
N ARG A 17 -14.78 -14.54 7.08
CA ARG A 17 -13.52 -15.26 7.28
C ARG A 17 -13.11 -16.09 6.05
N SER A 18 -13.58 -15.71 4.86
CA SER A 18 -13.70 -16.63 3.72
C SER A 18 -12.92 -16.24 2.45
N THR A 19 -11.70 -15.72 2.58
CA THR A 19 -10.78 -15.62 1.41
C THR A 19 -9.36 -16.07 1.73
N HIS A 20 -9.23 -17.28 2.30
CA HIS A 20 -7.98 -18.04 2.24
C HIS A 20 -7.64 -18.35 0.78
N TYR A 21 -6.82 -17.51 0.13
CA TYR A 21 -6.23 -17.82 -1.17
C TYR A 21 -5.33 -19.07 -1.01
N PRO A 22 -5.64 -20.21 -1.64
CA PRO A 22 -4.88 -21.43 -1.42
C PRO A 22 -3.53 -21.35 -2.14
N ALA A 23 -2.46 -21.07 -1.38
CA ALA A 23 -1.24 -21.87 -1.35
C ALA A 23 -0.79 -22.55 -2.67
N ARG A 24 -0.46 -21.78 -3.71
CA ARG A 24 0.06 -22.31 -4.99
C ARG A 24 1.38 -21.75 -5.57
N PHE A 25 2.09 -20.73 -5.09
CA PHE A 25 1.93 -19.80 -3.96
C PHE A 25 2.20 -18.37 -4.44
N GLY A 26 1.86 -17.39 -3.62
CA GLY A 26 2.40 -16.04 -3.64
C GLY A 26 2.83 -15.63 -2.23
N ALA A 27 3.30 -14.40 -2.05
CA ALA A 27 3.55 -13.83 -0.72
C ALA A 27 2.99 -12.40 -0.63
N THR A 28 2.34 -12.06 0.49
CA THR A 28 1.92 -10.69 0.77
C THR A 28 3.11 -9.88 1.30
N PHE A 29 3.29 -8.67 0.77
CA PHE A 29 4.30 -7.71 1.21
C PHE A 29 3.63 -6.39 1.61
N PHE A 30 4.04 -5.85 2.75
CA PHE A 30 3.90 -4.43 3.05
C PHE A 30 5.10 -3.69 2.47
N ILE A 31 4.86 -2.71 1.60
CA ILE A 31 5.90 -1.98 0.86
C ILE A 31 5.72 -0.49 1.10
N THR A 32 6.84 0.24 1.17
CA THR A 32 6.88 1.70 1.19
C THR A 32 7.84 2.22 0.12
N ILE A 33 7.37 3.15 -0.72
CA ILE A 33 8.17 3.80 -1.77
C ILE A 33 8.17 5.31 -1.51
N CYS A 34 9.34 5.90 -1.29
CA CYS A 34 9.51 7.33 -1.01
C CYS A 34 9.93 8.12 -2.25
N CYS A 35 9.47 9.37 -2.35
CA CYS A 35 10.02 10.39 -3.22
C CYS A 35 11.38 10.88 -2.71
N GLU A 36 12.20 11.39 -3.63
CA GLU A 36 13.54 11.90 -3.34
C GLU A 36 13.49 13.11 -2.39
N ALA A 37 12.63 14.08 -2.69
CA ALA A 37 12.34 15.22 -1.82
C ALA A 37 11.21 14.91 -0.81
N ARG A 38 11.57 14.55 0.42
CA ARG A 38 10.63 14.09 1.48
C ARG A 38 9.73 15.14 2.15
N ILE A 39 9.82 16.41 1.76
CA ILE A 39 9.08 17.52 2.41
C ILE A 39 8.04 18.15 1.47
N ALA A 40 8.07 17.82 0.18
CA ALA A 40 7.13 18.35 -0.80
C ALA A 40 5.94 17.40 -1.03
N ASN A 41 4.71 17.92 -0.99
CA ASN A 41 3.54 17.21 -1.46
C ASN A 41 3.62 17.00 -2.98
N GLN A 42 4.04 15.80 -3.38
CA GLN A 42 4.18 15.37 -4.77
C GLN A 42 3.05 14.39 -5.15
N LEU A 43 2.63 13.51 -4.23
CA LEU A 43 1.72 12.40 -4.57
C LEU A 43 0.25 12.69 -4.25
N CYS A 44 -0.03 13.51 -3.22
CA CYS A 44 -1.38 13.91 -2.85
C CYS A 44 -1.83 15.13 -3.68
N ARG A 45 -1.86 14.92 -5.00
CA ARG A 45 -2.41 15.81 -6.02
C ARG A 45 -3.26 14.96 -6.96
N GLU A 46 -4.40 15.47 -7.41
CA GLU A 46 -5.37 14.68 -8.18
C GLU A 46 -4.79 14.09 -9.48
N ASP A 47 -3.98 14.88 -10.19
CA ASP A 47 -3.29 14.49 -11.44
C ASP A 47 -2.29 13.34 -11.21
N ILE A 48 -1.50 13.44 -10.16
CA ILE A 48 -0.46 12.45 -9.82
C ILE A 48 -1.09 11.18 -9.21
N ALA A 49 -2.04 11.34 -8.29
CA ALA A 49 -2.73 10.24 -7.63
C ALA A 49 -3.50 9.37 -8.63
N ARG A 50 -4.17 9.98 -9.62
CA ARG A 50 -4.84 9.27 -10.71
C ARG A 50 -3.89 8.32 -11.43
N VAL A 51 -2.73 8.81 -11.87
CA VAL A 51 -1.72 7.99 -12.57
C VAL A 51 -1.21 6.83 -11.70
N LEU A 52 -1.02 7.06 -10.40
CA LEU A 52 -0.58 6.03 -9.45
C LEU A 52 -1.63 4.93 -9.27
N PHE A 53 -2.89 5.32 -9.11
CA PHE A 53 -4.01 4.40 -8.94
C PHE A 53 -4.34 3.64 -10.22
N GLU A 54 -4.35 4.29 -11.38
CA GLU A 54 -4.54 3.64 -12.69
C GLU A 54 -3.40 2.65 -12.99
N THR A 55 -2.14 3.04 -12.75
CA THR A 55 -1.00 2.12 -12.91
C THR A 55 -1.13 0.94 -11.94
N GLY A 56 -1.52 1.18 -10.69
CA GLY A 56 -1.64 0.13 -9.68
C GLY A 56 -2.79 -0.84 -9.93
N ARG A 57 -3.94 -0.32 -10.40
CA ARG A 57 -5.09 -1.12 -10.87
C ARG A 57 -4.72 -1.93 -12.11
N CYS A 58 -4.05 -1.34 -13.10
CA CYS A 58 -3.56 -2.07 -14.27
C CYS A 58 -2.63 -3.25 -13.89
N TYR A 59 -1.73 -3.08 -12.91
CA TYR A 59 -0.88 -4.18 -12.42
C TYR A 59 -1.67 -5.26 -11.66
N HIS A 60 -2.82 -4.91 -11.09
CA HIS A 60 -3.75 -5.85 -10.46
C HIS A 60 -4.55 -6.63 -11.51
N ASP A 61 -5.19 -5.94 -12.45
CA ASP A 61 -6.00 -6.52 -13.53
C ASP A 61 -5.17 -7.44 -14.44
N THR A 62 -3.89 -7.08 -14.68
CA THR A 62 -2.92 -7.90 -15.43
C THR A 62 -2.21 -8.97 -14.58
N GLN A 63 -2.66 -9.19 -13.33
CA GLN A 63 -2.18 -10.22 -12.40
C GLN A 63 -0.67 -10.17 -12.10
N LYS A 64 -0.02 -9.01 -12.30
CA LYS A 64 1.38 -8.78 -11.90
C LYS A 64 1.50 -8.75 -10.38
N TRP A 65 0.50 -8.18 -9.72
CA TRP A 65 0.29 -8.26 -8.28
C TRP A 65 -1.20 -8.43 -7.93
N TYR A 66 -1.49 -8.70 -6.66
CA TYR A 66 -2.84 -8.72 -6.11
C TYR A 66 -2.91 -7.59 -5.08
N LEU A 67 -3.48 -6.45 -5.49
CA LEU A 67 -3.57 -5.29 -4.62
C LEU A 67 -4.52 -5.58 -3.46
N LYS A 68 -4.22 -5.08 -2.25
CA LYS A 68 -5.14 -5.01 -1.12
C LYS A 68 -5.42 -3.55 -0.75
N ILE A 69 -4.36 -2.77 -0.58
CA ILE A 69 -4.45 -1.32 -0.40
C ILE A 69 -3.21 -0.65 -1.01
N LEU A 70 -3.41 0.50 -1.65
CA LEU A 70 -2.38 1.47 -2.04
C LEU A 70 -2.81 2.82 -1.50
N LEU A 71 -2.09 3.32 -0.48
CA LEU A 71 -2.36 4.59 0.18
C LEU A 71 -1.21 5.55 -0.10
N LEU A 72 -1.53 6.76 -0.57
CA LEU A 72 -0.55 7.81 -0.82
C LEU A 72 -0.47 8.74 0.39
N MET A 73 0.76 9.03 0.79
CA MET A 73 1.14 10.14 1.67
C MET A 73 1.80 11.22 0.79
N PRO A 74 1.97 12.47 1.26
CA PRO A 74 2.43 13.57 0.41
C PRO A 74 3.75 13.31 -0.35
N ASP A 75 4.71 12.62 0.27
CA ASP A 75 6.04 12.34 -0.26
C ASP A 75 6.38 10.84 -0.39
N HIS A 76 5.45 9.94 -0.08
CA HIS A 76 5.67 8.49 -0.16
C HIS A 76 4.35 7.73 -0.30
N LEU A 77 4.40 6.47 -0.71
CA LEU A 77 3.24 5.59 -0.72
C LEU A 77 3.48 4.33 0.12
N HIS A 78 2.39 3.81 0.66
CA HIS A 78 2.30 2.52 1.34
C HIS A 78 1.42 1.59 0.50
N MET A 79 1.83 0.34 0.33
CA MET A 79 0.97 -0.67 -0.29
C MET A 79 1.04 -2.00 0.44
N LEU A 80 -0.06 -2.73 0.42
CA LEU A 80 -0.16 -4.14 0.80
C LEU A 80 -0.56 -4.90 -0.47
N VAL A 81 0.32 -5.79 -0.92
CA VAL A 81 0.17 -6.50 -2.20
C VAL A 81 0.57 -7.96 -2.06
N GLY A 82 -0.24 -8.86 -2.62
CA GLY A 82 0.17 -10.23 -2.91
C GLY A 82 1.01 -10.28 -4.18
N ILE A 83 2.17 -10.93 -4.13
CA ILE A 83 3.06 -11.11 -5.30
C ILE A 83 3.04 -12.58 -5.73
N PRO A 84 2.81 -12.90 -7.03
CA PRO A 84 2.91 -14.27 -7.54
C PRO A 84 4.27 -14.91 -7.24
N GLY A 85 4.31 -16.20 -6.90
CA GLY A 85 5.55 -16.87 -6.47
C GLY A 85 6.66 -16.98 -7.51
N ASN A 86 6.37 -16.70 -8.79
CA ASN A 86 7.32 -16.62 -9.90
C ASN A 86 7.72 -15.18 -10.26
N ALA A 87 7.19 -14.15 -9.58
CA ALA A 87 7.46 -12.75 -9.87
C ALA A 87 8.60 -12.19 -9.01
N ASP A 88 9.51 -11.43 -9.65
CA ASP A 88 10.55 -10.66 -8.96
C ASP A 88 9.99 -9.31 -8.48
N LEU A 89 9.81 -9.18 -7.16
CA LEU A 89 9.33 -7.96 -6.52
C LEU A 89 10.18 -6.73 -6.87
N ALA A 90 11.50 -6.85 -6.89
CA ALA A 90 12.40 -5.72 -7.12
C ALA A 90 12.33 -5.23 -8.58
N ASN A 91 12.16 -6.13 -9.55
CA ASN A 91 11.91 -5.76 -10.94
C ASN A 91 10.52 -5.15 -11.11
N LEU A 92 9.48 -5.73 -10.50
CA LEU A 92 8.11 -5.22 -10.56
C LEU A 92 8.01 -3.79 -9.99
N LEU A 93 8.60 -3.53 -8.82
CA LEU A 93 8.64 -2.19 -8.24
C LEU A 93 9.50 -1.22 -9.04
N ARG A 94 10.61 -1.68 -9.64
CA ARG A 94 11.41 -0.85 -10.57
C ARG A 94 10.61 -0.42 -11.79
N ASP A 95 9.80 -1.32 -12.34
CA ASP A 95 8.95 -1.06 -13.50
C ASP A 95 7.80 -0.12 -13.15
N PHE A 96 7.12 -0.34 -12.02
CA PHE A 96 6.09 0.58 -11.50
C PHE A 96 6.65 1.99 -11.30
N LYS A 97 7.83 2.11 -10.66
CA LYS A 97 8.52 3.38 -10.46
C LYS A 97 8.93 4.04 -11.78
N ARG A 98 9.37 3.28 -12.78
CA ARG A 98 9.75 3.80 -14.12
C ARG A 98 8.54 4.38 -14.86
N VAL A 99 7.43 3.66 -14.90
CA VAL A 99 6.19 4.09 -15.57
C VAL A 99 5.66 5.36 -14.93
N THR A 100 5.52 5.37 -13.61
CA THR A 100 4.98 6.51 -12.85
C THR A 100 5.90 7.73 -12.88
N ALA A 101 7.23 7.55 -12.83
CA ALA A 101 8.19 8.64 -13.04
C ALA A 101 8.14 9.23 -14.47
N THR A 102 7.79 8.42 -15.47
CA THR A 102 7.72 8.87 -16.87
C THR A 102 6.45 9.66 -17.15
N ILE A 103 5.30 9.14 -16.71
CA ILE A 103 3.98 9.74 -16.96
C ILE A 103 3.74 10.93 -16.04
N ALA A 104 3.91 10.75 -14.73
CA ALA A 104 3.60 11.75 -13.70
C ALA A 104 4.82 12.55 -13.21
N ARG A 105 6.00 12.38 -13.83
CA ARG A 105 7.25 13.12 -13.50
C ARG A 105 7.67 13.02 -12.02
N ILE A 106 7.33 11.90 -11.36
CA ILE A 106 7.65 11.65 -9.96
C ILE A 106 9.14 11.28 -9.81
N HIS A 107 9.82 11.97 -8.90
CA HIS A 107 11.21 11.68 -8.53
C HIS A 107 11.26 10.69 -7.37
N TRP A 108 11.34 9.40 -7.68
CA TRP A 108 11.43 8.33 -6.67
C TRP A 108 12.85 8.16 -6.12
N GLN A 109 12.98 7.86 -4.82
CA GLN A 109 14.24 7.36 -4.26
C GLN A 109 14.64 6.05 -4.96
N ARG A 110 15.95 5.77 -5.08
CA ARG A 110 16.45 4.55 -5.74
C ARG A 110 15.88 3.27 -5.12
N ASN A 111 15.90 3.19 -3.79
CA ASN A 111 15.47 2.01 -3.03
C ASN A 111 13.96 2.02 -2.74
N PHE A 112 13.49 1.00 -2.05
CA PHE A 112 12.17 0.91 -1.42
C PHE A 112 12.34 0.15 -0.09
N PHE A 113 11.35 0.19 0.78
CA PHE A 113 11.24 -0.71 1.92
C PHE A 113 10.20 -1.79 1.59
N ASP A 114 10.51 -3.05 1.86
CA ASP A 114 9.56 -4.16 1.82
C ASP A 114 9.64 -4.99 3.08
N HIS A 115 8.49 -5.51 3.50
CA HIS A 115 8.34 -6.45 4.60
C HIS A 115 7.38 -7.55 4.17
N ARG A 116 7.91 -8.75 3.93
CA ARG A 116 7.12 -9.95 3.66
C ARG A 116 6.35 -10.36 4.90
N LEU A 117 5.02 -10.41 4.81
CA LEU A 117 4.17 -10.90 5.90
C LEU A 117 4.45 -12.38 6.14
N ARG A 118 4.58 -12.73 7.41
CA ARG A 118 4.71 -14.11 7.88
C ARG A 118 3.34 -14.71 8.18
N HIS A 119 3.28 -16.03 8.35
CA HIS A 119 2.04 -16.76 8.64
C HIS A 119 1.40 -16.33 9.98
N ASP A 120 2.20 -15.83 10.93
CA ASP A 120 1.77 -15.31 12.22
C ASP A 120 1.40 -13.81 12.20
N GLU A 121 1.64 -13.10 11.10
CA GLU A 121 1.25 -11.69 10.96
C GLU A 121 -0.12 -11.55 10.28
N SER A 122 -1.04 -10.84 10.93
CA SER A 122 -2.37 -10.57 10.38
C SER A 122 -2.32 -9.57 9.21
N GLU A 123 -2.76 -10.00 8.03
CA GLU A 123 -2.94 -9.12 6.86
C GLU A 123 -3.91 -7.97 7.17
N ALA A 124 -4.98 -8.24 7.94
CA ALA A 124 -5.96 -7.25 8.35
C ALA A 124 -5.37 -6.18 9.30
N GLU A 125 -4.47 -6.57 10.21
CA GLU A 125 -3.76 -5.59 11.07
C GLU A 125 -2.83 -4.70 10.26
N LYS A 126 -2.13 -5.24 9.25
CA LYS A 126 -1.30 -4.42 8.35
C LYS A 126 -2.15 -3.51 7.47
N PHE A 127 -3.30 -3.98 6.99
CA PHE A 127 -4.25 -3.18 6.22
C PHE A 127 -4.75 -1.97 7.03
N GLU A 128 -5.24 -2.19 8.25
CA GLU A 128 -5.71 -1.10 9.11
C GLU A 128 -4.57 -0.19 9.56
N TYR A 129 -3.39 -0.74 9.86
CA TYR A 129 -2.18 0.06 10.10
C TYR A 129 -1.89 1.00 8.93
N ILE A 130 -2.01 0.53 7.68
CA ILE A 130 -1.82 1.34 6.47
C ILE A 130 -2.87 2.45 6.42
N ARG A 131 -4.16 2.09 6.53
CA ARG A 131 -5.32 3.01 6.48
C ARG A 131 -5.22 4.14 7.51
N GLN A 132 -4.62 3.88 8.68
CA GLN A 132 -4.45 4.83 9.77
C GLN A 132 -3.21 5.75 9.66
N ASN A 133 -2.34 5.61 8.64
CA ASN A 133 -1.16 6.51 8.52
C ASN A 133 -1.50 7.99 8.33
N PRO A 134 -2.51 8.40 7.54
CA PRO A 134 -2.89 9.82 7.40
C PRO A 134 -3.28 10.45 8.74
N VAL A 135 -4.08 9.76 9.55
CA VAL A 135 -4.47 10.19 10.91
C VAL A 135 -3.25 10.26 11.83
N ARG A 136 -2.40 9.21 11.83
CA ARG A 136 -1.18 9.16 12.64
C ARG A 136 -0.12 10.19 12.25
N ALA A 137 -0.16 10.68 11.01
CA ALA A 137 0.68 11.77 10.51
C ALA A 137 0.04 13.16 10.71
N GLY A 138 -1.19 13.25 11.24
CA GLY A 138 -1.90 14.51 11.43
C GLY A 138 -2.35 15.20 10.14
N LEU A 139 -2.51 14.44 9.04
CA LEU A 139 -2.96 14.97 7.75
C LEU A 139 -4.49 15.15 7.70
N ILE A 140 -5.22 14.41 8.53
CA ILE A 140 -6.67 14.43 8.73
C ILE A 140 -7.02 14.08 10.18
N GLY A 141 -8.23 14.41 10.62
CA GLY A 141 -8.80 13.96 11.89
C GLY A 141 -9.16 12.48 11.92
N ALA A 142 -9.50 11.97 13.10
CA ALA A 142 -9.79 10.53 13.29
C ALA A 142 -11.09 10.04 12.63
N GLU A 143 -12.05 10.95 12.41
CA GLU A 143 -13.35 10.68 11.78
C GLU A 143 -13.40 11.11 10.30
N ASP A 144 -12.31 11.68 9.77
CA ASP A 144 -12.22 12.18 8.41
C ASP A 144 -11.82 11.06 7.43
N GLU A 145 -12.26 11.16 6.17
CA GLU A 145 -11.85 10.22 5.12
C GLU A 145 -10.61 10.72 4.37
N TRP A 146 -9.65 9.83 4.12
CA TRP A 146 -8.47 10.13 3.30
C TRP A 146 -8.74 9.83 1.82
N PRO A 147 -8.76 10.84 0.93
CA PRO A 147 -9.14 10.62 -0.47
C PRO A 147 -8.05 9.95 -1.31
N TYR A 148 -6.79 9.95 -0.83
CA TYR A 148 -5.66 9.37 -1.56
C TYR A 148 -5.42 7.90 -1.19
N VAL A 149 -6.45 7.07 -1.35
CA VAL A 149 -6.39 5.62 -1.17
C VAL A 149 -7.08 4.88 -2.33
N LEU A 150 -6.43 3.83 -2.82
CA LEU A 150 -7.01 2.83 -3.70
C LEU A 150 -7.06 1.50 -2.93
N LEU A 151 -8.25 0.92 -2.86
CA LEU A 151 -8.42 -0.46 -2.39
C LEU A 151 -8.28 -1.40 -3.58
N GLY A 152 -7.67 -2.56 -3.35
CA GLY A 152 -7.78 -3.68 -4.27
C GLY A 152 -9.15 -4.32 -4.09
N ASP A 153 -9.85 -4.56 -5.20
CA ASP A 153 -11.13 -5.25 -5.18
C ASP A 153 -10.93 -6.70 -4.68
N GLY A 154 -11.89 -7.21 -3.91
CA GLY A 154 -11.79 -8.46 -3.12
C GLY A 154 -11.92 -9.74 -3.93
#